data_AF-A0A1D7NJV2-F1
#
_entry.id   AF-A0A1D7NJV2-F1
#
_cell.length_a   1.000
_cell.length_b   1.000
_cell.length_c   1.000
_cell.angle_alpha   90.00
_cell.angle_beta   90.00
_cell.angle_gamma   90.00
#
_symmetry.space_group_name_H-M   'P 1'
#
loop_
_entity.id
_entity.type
_entity.pdbx_description
1 polymer ?
#
loop_
_entity_poly.entity_id
_entity_poly.type
_entity_poly.pdbx_seq_one_letter_code
_entity_poly.pdbx_strand_id
1 'polypeptide(L)'
;MTKELKAAVAKRRIAKFRPGWEELDLTEFTSISEDAAELVAAVEDSVDLRNLEEISDAVAEILSRHKGSLDLGGLKSLSVAAAASLAKHDGWLHMEIPELSDDAALALSKGIVSLKLTKLEKLDGTPGHIALARKLAADGTVNVMYYLETVSKDLLAAVPEFKQKT
;
A
#
# COMPACT_ATOMS: atom_id res chain seq x y z
N MET A 1 6.39 15.14 16.75
CA MET A 1 5.41 16.18 16.35
C MET A 1 4.83 15.71 15.03
N THR A 2 3.51 15.54 14.95
CA THR A 2 2.85 15.18 13.68
C THR A 2 2.91 16.38 12.73
N LYS A 3 3.28 16.13 11.47
CA LYS A 3 3.31 17.17 10.44
C LYS A 3 2.30 16.82 9.36
N GLU A 4 1.16 17.49 9.42
CA GLU A 4 0.03 17.24 8.55
C GLU A 4 0.18 17.93 7.19
N LEU A 5 0.00 17.18 6.11
CA LEU A 5 -0.15 17.72 4.76
C LEU A 5 -1.56 18.30 4.60
N LYS A 6 -1.65 19.63 4.59
CA LYS A 6 -2.87 20.38 4.31
C LYS A 6 -2.98 20.76 2.84
N ALA A 7 -4.21 20.96 2.36
CA ALA A 7 -4.50 21.28 0.97
C ALA A 7 -3.69 22.47 0.42
N ALA A 8 -3.52 23.54 1.20
CA ALA A 8 -2.74 24.71 0.76
C ALA A 8 -1.25 24.37 0.52
N VAL A 9 -0.69 23.44 1.28
CA VAL A 9 0.69 22.99 1.12
C VAL A 9 0.79 22.00 -0.03
N ALA A 10 -0.16 21.06 -0.13
CA ALA A 10 -0.26 20.13 -1.27
C ALA A 10 -0.30 20.88 -2.61
N LYS A 11 -1.17 21.90 -2.75
CA LYS A 11 -1.22 22.75 -3.95
C LYS A 11 0.12 23.37 -4.30
N ARG A 12 0.86 23.87 -3.30
CA ARG A 12 2.18 24.50 -3.51
C ARG A 12 3.25 23.49 -3.92
N ARG A 13 3.20 22.27 -3.39
CA ARG A 13 4.12 21.18 -3.76
C ARG A 13 3.84 20.72 -5.19
N ILE A 14 2.58 20.43 -5.50
CA ILE A 14 2.13 20.01 -6.83
C ILE A 14 2.43 21.09 -7.89
N ALA A 15 2.21 22.38 -7.60
CA ALA A 15 2.51 23.45 -8.56
C ALA A 15 4.01 23.59 -8.91
N LYS A 16 4.91 23.06 -8.07
CA LYS A 16 6.35 23.06 -8.32
C LYS A 16 6.86 21.74 -8.90
N PHE A 17 6.03 20.70 -8.81
CA PHE A 17 6.33 19.37 -9.31
C PHE A 17 6.39 19.36 -10.84
N ARG A 18 7.37 18.64 -11.38
CA ARG A 18 7.59 18.51 -12.83
C ARG A 18 7.41 17.05 -13.22
N PRO A 19 6.29 16.70 -13.90
CA PRO A 19 5.99 15.34 -14.35
C PRO A 19 7.12 14.65 -15.13
N GLY A 20 7.21 13.32 -15.01
CA GLY A 20 8.06 12.45 -15.81
C GLY A 20 9.56 12.45 -15.50
N TRP A 21 10.02 13.18 -14.46
CA TRP A 21 11.43 13.24 -14.08
C TRP A 21 11.69 12.56 -12.73
N GLU A 22 10.80 12.78 -11.76
CA GLU A 22 10.88 12.24 -10.40
C GLU A 22 9.44 12.01 -9.88
N GLU A 23 9.30 11.25 -8.79
CA GLU A 23 8.04 11.12 -8.06
C GLU A 23 7.74 12.39 -7.24
N LEU A 24 6.45 12.67 -6.98
CA LEU A 24 6.05 13.76 -6.10
C LEU A 24 6.41 13.42 -4.65
N ASP A 25 7.54 13.94 -4.19
CA ASP A 25 8.02 13.78 -2.81
C ASP A 25 7.17 14.59 -1.81
N LEU A 26 6.47 13.85 -0.93
CA LEU A 26 5.71 14.36 0.20
C LEU A 26 6.15 13.69 1.52
N THR A 27 7.38 13.17 1.57
CA THR A 27 7.95 12.47 2.74
C THR A 27 8.12 13.37 3.96
N GLU A 28 8.03 14.68 3.81
CA GLU A 28 8.11 15.59 4.95
C GLU A 28 6.88 15.54 5.88
N PHE A 29 5.80 14.82 5.52
CA PHE A 29 4.53 14.76 6.23
C PHE A 29 4.27 13.38 6.83
N THR A 30 3.64 13.35 8.00
CA THR A 30 3.30 12.12 8.73
C THR A 30 1.80 11.87 8.85
N SER A 31 0.97 12.84 8.45
CA SER A 31 -0.48 12.70 8.28
C SER A 31 -0.95 13.55 7.09
N ILE A 32 -2.15 13.30 6.58
CA ILE A 32 -2.74 13.99 5.43
C ILE A 32 -4.23 14.26 5.66
N SER A 33 -4.68 15.46 5.32
CA SER A 33 -6.12 15.80 5.34
C SER A 33 -6.83 15.30 4.08
N GLU A 34 -8.13 15.01 4.14
CA GLU A 34 -8.94 14.60 2.97
C GLU A 34 -8.80 15.57 1.78
N ASP A 35 -8.92 16.88 2.01
CA ASP A 35 -8.75 17.90 0.96
C ASP A 35 -7.36 17.87 0.29
N ALA A 36 -6.33 17.39 1.00
CA ALA A 36 -5.00 17.24 0.45
C ALA A 36 -4.88 15.92 -0.32
N ALA A 37 -5.48 14.83 0.19
CA ALA A 37 -5.56 13.56 -0.50
C ALA A 37 -6.26 13.71 -1.86
N GLU A 38 -7.31 14.54 -1.96
CA GLU A 38 -8.01 14.80 -3.23
C GLU A 38 -7.08 15.43 -4.28
N LEU A 39 -6.23 16.37 -3.85
CA LEU A 39 -5.25 17.00 -4.73
C LEU A 39 -4.15 16.03 -5.16
N VAL A 40 -3.71 15.18 -4.23
CA VAL A 40 -2.71 14.14 -4.51
C VAL A 40 -3.26 13.09 -5.47
N ALA A 41 -4.51 12.65 -5.27
CA ALA A 41 -5.15 11.66 -6.14
C ALA A 41 -5.32 12.15 -7.59
N ALA A 42 -5.37 13.46 -7.80
CA ALA A 42 -5.44 14.08 -9.13
C ALA A 42 -4.08 14.19 -9.85
N VAL A 43 -2.96 13.88 -9.19
CA VAL A 43 -1.64 13.81 -9.83
C VAL A 43 -1.55 12.52 -10.66
N GLU A 44 -0.96 12.58 -11.85
CA GLU A 44 -0.83 11.41 -12.74
C GLU A 44 0.47 10.60 -12.48
N ASP A 45 1.55 11.27 -12.08
CA ASP A 45 2.82 10.63 -11.75
C ASP A 45 2.81 9.95 -10.36
N SER A 46 3.83 9.13 -10.10
CA SER A 46 4.04 8.49 -8.80
C SER A 46 4.15 9.51 -7.66
N VAL A 47 3.62 9.15 -6.50
CA VAL A 47 3.63 9.98 -5.29
C VAL A 47 4.26 9.21 -4.14
N ASP A 48 5.20 9.86 -3.47
CA ASP A 48 5.88 9.32 -2.31
C ASP A 48 5.33 9.92 -1.02
N LEU A 49 4.61 9.08 -0.26
CA LEU A 49 4.00 9.37 1.02
C LEU A 49 4.54 8.43 2.10
N ARG A 50 5.76 7.90 1.94
CA ARG A 50 6.31 6.81 2.77
C ARG A 50 6.49 7.15 4.25
N ASN A 51 6.24 8.38 4.67
CA ASN A 51 6.32 8.79 6.08
C ASN A 51 4.94 9.00 6.73
N LEU A 52 3.83 8.81 6.00
CA LEU A 52 2.49 8.78 6.61
C LEU A 52 2.40 7.62 7.60
N GLU A 53 2.06 7.89 8.85
CA GLU A 53 2.02 6.88 9.91
C GLU A 53 0.66 6.13 9.97
N GLU A 54 -0.40 6.82 9.58
CA GLU A 54 -1.78 6.34 9.53
C GLU A 54 -2.57 7.05 8.43
N ILE A 55 -3.64 6.41 7.94
CA ILE A 55 -4.63 7.02 7.05
C ILE A 55 -6.03 6.63 7.53
N SER A 56 -7.01 7.51 7.34
CA SER A 56 -8.41 7.19 7.55
C SER A 56 -8.97 6.38 6.37
N ASP A 57 -10.12 5.75 6.58
CA ASP A 57 -10.84 5.03 5.51
C ASP A 57 -11.20 5.97 4.34
N ALA A 58 -11.56 7.22 4.65
CA ALA A 58 -11.87 8.24 3.65
C ALA A 58 -10.62 8.63 2.83
N VAL A 59 -9.48 8.83 3.49
CA VAL A 59 -8.21 9.10 2.79
C VAL A 59 -7.82 7.90 1.92
N ALA A 60 -7.97 6.67 2.40
CA ALA A 60 -7.70 5.47 1.62
C ALA A 60 -8.60 5.36 0.38
N GLU A 61 -9.90 5.70 0.51
CA GLU A 61 -10.83 5.78 -0.63
C GLU A 61 -10.37 6.82 -1.65
N ILE A 62 -10.00 8.02 -1.22
CA ILE A 62 -9.53 9.08 -2.10
C ILE A 62 -8.24 8.69 -2.81
N LEU A 63 -7.23 8.21 -2.07
CA LEU A 63 -5.95 7.80 -2.63
C LEU A 63 -6.07 6.61 -3.58
N SER A 64 -7.05 5.71 -3.38
CA SER A 64 -7.30 4.61 -4.32
C SER A 64 -7.65 5.07 -5.75
N ARG A 65 -8.11 6.32 -5.91
CA ARG A 65 -8.42 6.91 -7.23
C ARG A 65 -7.18 7.34 -8.00
N HIS A 66 -6.03 7.51 -7.32
CA HIS A 66 -4.76 7.88 -7.93
C HIS A 66 -4.35 6.85 -8.98
N LYS A 67 -3.69 7.31 -10.05
CA LYS A 67 -3.32 6.47 -11.23
C LYS A 67 -1.83 6.20 -11.36
N GLY A 68 -0.99 6.92 -10.63
CA GLY A 68 0.44 6.65 -10.51
C GLY A 68 0.74 5.61 -9.43
N SER A 69 2.02 5.38 -9.17
CA SER A 69 2.43 4.52 -8.04
C SER A 69 2.30 5.29 -6.72
N LEU A 70 1.86 4.61 -5.66
CA LEU A 70 1.81 5.16 -4.31
C LEU A 70 2.80 4.44 -3.39
N ASP A 71 3.65 5.21 -2.71
CA ASP A 71 4.44 4.70 -1.59
C ASP A 71 3.80 5.12 -0.26
N LEU A 72 3.30 4.14 0.49
CA LEU A 72 2.72 4.27 1.83
C LEU A 72 3.54 3.46 2.86
N GLY A 73 4.86 3.37 2.66
CA GLY A 73 5.74 2.55 3.49
C GLY A 73 5.64 2.79 5.01
N GLY A 74 5.33 4.01 5.42
CA GLY A 74 5.30 4.42 6.84
C GLY A 74 4.07 3.97 7.61
N LEU A 75 3.05 3.42 6.94
CA LEU A 75 1.83 2.98 7.60
C LEU A 75 2.14 1.86 8.60
N LYS A 76 1.62 2.01 9.81
CA LYS A 76 1.81 1.02 10.88
C LYS A 76 0.75 -0.07 10.87
N SER A 77 -0.43 0.23 10.34
CA SER A 77 -1.57 -0.67 10.26
C SER A 77 -2.50 -0.25 9.13
N LEU A 78 -3.43 -1.14 8.77
CA LEU A 78 -4.43 -0.89 7.75
C LEU A 78 -5.77 -1.47 8.19
N SER A 79 -6.82 -0.65 8.20
CA SER A 79 -8.18 -1.11 8.48
C SER A 79 -8.69 -1.97 7.32
N VAL A 80 -9.72 -2.78 7.57
CA VAL A 80 -10.36 -3.59 6.51
C VAL A 80 -11.00 -2.71 5.43
N ALA A 81 -11.60 -1.57 5.81
CA ALA A 81 -12.22 -0.64 4.87
C ALA A 81 -11.18 0.08 4.02
N ALA A 82 -10.07 0.53 4.62
CA ALA A 82 -8.95 1.12 3.89
C ALA A 82 -8.31 0.10 2.93
N ALA A 83 -8.11 -1.14 3.36
CA ALA A 83 -7.65 -2.24 2.52
C ALA A 83 -8.58 -2.48 1.32
N ALA A 84 -9.89 -2.51 1.54
CA ALA A 84 -10.88 -2.69 0.47
C ALA A 84 -10.93 -1.52 -0.53
N SER A 85 -10.66 -0.30 -0.08
CA SER A 85 -10.50 0.86 -0.93
C SER A 85 -9.22 0.79 -1.76
N LEU A 86 -8.07 0.61 -1.09
CA LEU A 86 -6.76 0.52 -1.76
C LEU A 86 -6.66 -0.67 -2.71
N ALA A 87 -7.40 -1.75 -2.47
CA ALA A 87 -7.53 -2.87 -3.41
C ALA A 87 -7.98 -2.44 -4.83
N LYS A 88 -8.74 -1.34 -4.93
CA LYS A 88 -9.25 -0.80 -6.20
C LYS A 88 -8.24 0.07 -6.94
N HIS A 89 -7.11 0.39 -6.31
CA HIS A 89 -6.06 1.20 -6.92
C HIS A 89 -5.49 0.49 -8.14
N ASP A 90 -5.44 1.21 -9.26
CA ASP A 90 -4.95 0.69 -10.54
C ASP A 90 -3.50 1.14 -10.74
N GLY A 91 -2.60 0.55 -9.95
CA GLY A 91 -1.21 0.96 -9.88
C GLY A 91 -0.42 0.15 -8.88
N TRP A 92 0.85 0.53 -8.72
CA TRP A 92 1.72 -0.06 -7.71
C TRP A 92 1.48 0.60 -6.36
N LEU A 93 1.22 -0.21 -5.34
CA LEU A 93 1.12 0.23 -3.97
C LEU A 93 2.22 -0.44 -3.14
N HIS A 94 3.13 0.38 -2.61
CA HIS A 94 4.15 -0.06 -1.66
C HIS A 94 3.69 0.22 -0.23
N MET A 95 3.82 -0.78 0.64
CA MET A 95 3.57 -0.68 2.07
C MET A 95 4.61 -1.52 2.82
N GLU A 96 5.03 -1.04 4.00
CA GLU A 96 5.96 -1.76 4.87
C GLU A 96 5.29 -2.19 6.19
N ILE A 97 3.99 -2.50 6.14
CA ILE A 97 3.23 -2.96 7.30
C ILE A 97 3.71 -4.37 7.71
N PRO A 98 4.08 -4.61 8.98
CA PRO A 98 4.64 -5.89 9.43
C PRO A 98 3.60 -7.01 9.52
N GLU A 99 2.35 -6.69 9.87
CA GLU A 99 1.26 -7.67 9.99
C GLU A 99 -0.04 -7.13 9.40
N LEU A 100 -0.79 -8.01 8.74
CA LEU A 100 -2.15 -7.74 8.24
C LEU A 100 -3.13 -8.67 8.95
N SER A 101 -4.34 -8.17 9.22
CA SER A 101 -5.43 -9.05 9.65
C SER A 101 -5.89 -9.93 8.49
N ASP A 102 -6.51 -11.08 8.80
CA ASP A 102 -7.05 -11.97 7.76
C ASP A 102 -8.05 -11.25 6.85
N ASP A 103 -8.92 -10.42 7.42
CA ASP A 103 -9.92 -9.65 6.66
C ASP A 103 -9.28 -8.58 5.77
N ALA A 104 -8.23 -7.89 6.24
CA ALA A 104 -7.50 -6.91 5.43
C ALA A 104 -6.73 -7.60 4.29
N ALA A 105 -6.07 -8.73 4.57
CA ALA A 105 -5.41 -9.55 3.56
C ALA A 105 -6.41 -10.04 2.49
N LEU A 106 -7.59 -10.51 2.94
CA LEU A 106 -8.68 -10.92 2.04
C LEU A 106 -9.17 -9.74 1.19
N ALA A 107 -9.35 -8.56 1.77
CA ALA A 107 -9.79 -7.37 1.05
C ALA A 107 -8.79 -6.97 -0.06
N LEU A 108 -7.50 -6.92 0.28
CA LEU A 108 -6.42 -6.62 -0.68
C LEU A 108 -6.35 -7.67 -1.81
N SER A 109 -6.59 -8.96 -1.50
CA SER A 109 -6.53 -10.04 -2.48
C SER A 109 -7.59 -9.94 -3.60
N LYS A 110 -8.70 -9.24 -3.37
CA LYS A 110 -9.82 -9.10 -4.32
C LYS A 110 -9.60 -7.98 -5.34
N GLY A 111 -8.56 -7.19 -5.16
CA GLY A 111 -8.25 -6.00 -5.93
C GLY A 111 -7.42 -6.22 -7.18
N ILE A 112 -7.34 -5.17 -8.01
CA ILE A 112 -6.44 -5.09 -9.17
C ILE A 112 -5.07 -4.51 -8.82
N VAL A 113 -4.95 -3.90 -7.63
CA VAL A 113 -3.72 -3.26 -7.14
C VAL A 113 -2.51 -4.20 -7.21
N SER A 114 -1.37 -3.71 -7.67
CA SER A 114 -0.12 -4.45 -7.62
C SER A 114 0.61 -4.14 -6.31
N LEU A 115 0.71 -5.14 -5.42
CA LEU A 115 1.18 -4.93 -4.05
C LEU A 115 2.66 -5.25 -3.90
N LYS A 116 3.40 -4.31 -3.29
CA LYS A 116 4.75 -4.52 -2.77
C LYS A 116 4.70 -4.43 -1.25
N LEU A 117 4.73 -5.59 -0.58
CA LEU A 117 4.69 -5.70 0.89
C LEU A 117 6.05 -6.15 1.39
N THR A 118 7.01 -5.23 1.41
CA THR A 118 8.43 -5.55 1.59
C THR A 118 8.75 -5.98 3.03
N LYS A 119 8.07 -5.40 4.03
CA LYS A 119 8.26 -5.70 5.46
C LYS A 119 7.24 -6.65 6.09
N LEU A 120 6.35 -7.27 5.31
CA LEU A 120 5.38 -8.20 5.89
C LEU A 120 6.12 -9.39 6.52
N GLU A 121 5.98 -9.58 7.83
CA GLU A 121 6.77 -10.54 8.61
C GLU A 121 6.15 -11.94 8.63
N LYS A 122 4.82 -12.02 8.45
CA LYS A 122 4.06 -13.25 8.62
C LYS A 122 2.92 -13.42 7.62
N LEU A 123 2.76 -14.65 7.14
CA LEU A 123 1.56 -15.12 6.44
C LEU A 123 1.09 -16.47 7.01
N ASP A 124 -0.14 -16.48 7.52
CA ASP A 124 -0.76 -17.66 8.13
C ASP A 124 -1.61 -18.47 7.14
N GLY A 125 -2.11 -19.63 7.58
CA GLY A 125 -2.94 -20.53 6.77
C GLY A 125 -4.41 -20.12 6.72
N THR A 126 -4.73 -18.90 7.11
CA THR A 126 -6.10 -18.40 7.14
C THR A 126 -6.57 -18.02 5.72
N PRO A 127 -7.89 -18.04 5.44
CA PRO A 127 -8.40 -17.85 4.08
C PRO A 127 -7.95 -16.54 3.40
N GLY A 128 -7.90 -15.44 4.15
CA GLY A 128 -7.44 -14.14 3.65
C GLY A 128 -5.95 -14.10 3.35
N HIS A 129 -5.11 -14.64 4.23
CA HIS A 129 -3.66 -14.75 3.99
C HIS A 129 -3.35 -15.67 2.79
N ILE A 130 -4.07 -16.79 2.65
CA ILE A 130 -3.95 -17.68 1.47
C ILE A 130 -4.35 -16.93 0.19
N ALA A 131 -5.45 -16.17 0.21
CA ALA A 131 -5.89 -15.40 -0.94
C ALA A 131 -4.88 -14.31 -1.32
N LEU A 132 -4.33 -13.61 -0.32
CA LEU A 132 -3.27 -12.62 -0.53
C LEU A 132 -2.00 -13.26 -1.10
N ALA A 133 -1.57 -14.41 -0.56
CA ALA A 133 -0.41 -15.14 -1.07
C ALA A 133 -0.56 -15.54 -2.54
N ARG A 134 -1.77 -16.01 -2.94
CA ARG A 134 -2.08 -16.30 -4.36
C ARG A 134 -1.99 -15.06 -5.23
N LYS A 135 -2.54 -13.93 -4.76
CA LYS A 135 -2.45 -12.66 -5.48
C LYS A 135 -0.98 -12.24 -5.68
N LEU A 136 -0.18 -12.24 -4.61
CA LEU A 136 1.23 -11.86 -4.68
C LEU A 136 2.04 -12.79 -5.60
N ALA A 137 1.74 -14.09 -5.61
CA ALA A 137 2.34 -15.03 -6.54
C ALA A 137 1.94 -14.74 -8.00
N ALA A 138 0.67 -14.42 -8.26
CA ALA A 138 0.18 -14.05 -9.58
C ALA A 138 0.76 -12.71 -10.08
N ASP A 139 0.88 -11.72 -9.19
CA ASP A 139 1.47 -10.41 -9.48
C ASP A 139 3.01 -10.48 -9.62
N GLY A 140 3.63 -11.63 -9.27
CA GLY A 140 5.07 -11.85 -9.35
C GLY A 140 5.88 -11.07 -8.31
N THR A 141 5.26 -10.65 -7.20
CA THR A 141 5.87 -9.78 -6.18
C THR A 141 6.41 -10.52 -4.96
N VAL A 142 6.35 -11.86 -4.96
CA VAL A 142 6.90 -12.71 -3.87
C VAL A 142 8.41 -12.51 -3.68
N ASN A 143 9.14 -12.12 -4.73
CA ASN A 143 10.59 -11.93 -4.72
C ASN A 143 11.06 -10.68 -3.95
N VAL A 144 10.16 -9.77 -3.58
CA VAL A 144 10.49 -8.55 -2.83
C VAL A 144 10.09 -8.64 -1.34
N MET A 145 9.65 -9.81 -0.89
CA MET A 145 9.22 -10.06 0.50
C MET A 145 10.41 -10.47 1.39
N TYR A 146 11.39 -9.58 1.53
CA TYR A 146 12.68 -9.90 2.17
C TYR A 146 12.60 -10.14 3.68
N TYR A 147 11.54 -9.64 4.32
CA TYR A 147 11.35 -9.71 5.77
C TYR A 147 10.31 -10.75 6.19
N LEU A 148 9.79 -11.54 5.26
CA LEU A 148 8.77 -12.54 5.57
C LEU A 148 9.44 -13.75 6.24
N GLU A 149 9.46 -13.72 7.58
CA GLU A 149 10.13 -14.70 8.44
C GLU A 149 9.31 -15.98 8.61
N THR A 150 7.97 -15.85 8.67
CA THR A 150 7.09 -16.96 8.99
C THR A 150 6.02 -17.15 7.92
N VAL A 151 6.05 -18.30 7.25
CA VAL A 151 4.99 -18.76 6.35
C VAL A 151 4.46 -20.11 6.84
N SER A 152 3.16 -20.19 7.11
CA SER A 152 2.57 -21.42 7.64
C SER A 152 2.64 -22.58 6.63
N LYS A 153 2.73 -23.81 7.13
CA LYS A 153 2.68 -25.03 6.29
C LYS A 153 1.37 -25.14 5.51
N ASP A 154 0.27 -24.74 6.14
CA ASP A 154 -1.06 -24.78 5.53
C ASP A 154 -1.13 -23.81 4.34
N LEU A 155 -0.52 -22.63 4.45
CA LEU A 155 -0.37 -21.70 3.33
C LEU A 155 0.48 -22.30 2.21
N LEU A 156 1.66 -22.85 2.52
CA LEU A 156 2.53 -23.48 1.52
C LEU A 156 1.87 -24.67 0.82
N ALA A 157 1.01 -25.41 1.53
CA ALA A 157 0.20 -26.48 0.95
C ALA A 157 -0.91 -25.94 0.04
N ALA A 158 -1.54 -24.81 0.40
CA ALA A 158 -2.61 -24.18 -0.36
C ALA A 158 -2.13 -23.33 -1.55
N VAL A 159 -0.88 -22.86 -1.51
CA VAL A 159 -0.24 -22.01 -2.54
C VAL A 159 1.19 -22.52 -2.83
N PRO A 160 1.35 -23.67 -3.51
CA PRO A 160 2.66 -24.27 -3.76
C PRO A 160 3.62 -23.41 -4.58
N GLU A 161 3.09 -22.46 -5.35
CA GLU A 161 3.83 -21.45 -6.12
C GLU A 161 4.37 -20.29 -5.25
N PHE A 162 3.88 -20.16 -4.00
CA PHE A 162 4.41 -19.23 -3.00
C PHE A 162 5.71 -19.79 -2.39
N LYS A 163 6.69 -20.05 -3.24
CA LYS A 163 8.06 -20.39 -2.82
C LYS A 163 8.84 -19.10 -2.80
N GLN A 164 9.16 -18.61 -1.61
CA GLN A 164 10.28 -17.69 -1.49
C GLN A 164 11.51 -18.37 -2.10
N LYS A 165 12.19 -17.68 -3.02
CA LYS A 165 13.50 -18.13 -3.45
C LYS A 165 14.40 -18.12 -2.21
N THR A 166 14.73 -19.32 -1.73
CA THR A 166 15.86 -19.58 -0.83
C THR A 166 17.14 -18.97 -1.38
#